data_AF-A0A0D0BVH1-F1
#
_entry.id   AF-A0A0D0BVH1-F1
#
_cell.length_a   1.000
_cell.length_b   1.000
_cell.length_c   1.000
_cell.angle_alpha   90.00
_cell.angle_beta   90.00
_cell.angle_gamma   90.00
#
_symmetry.space_group_name_H-M   'P 1'
#
loop_
_entity.id
_entity.type
_entity.pdbx_description
1 polymer ?
#
loop_
_entity_poly.entity_id
_entity_poly.type
_entity_poly.pdbx_seq_one_letter_code
_entity_poly.pdbx_strand_id
1 'polypeptide(L)'
;ILANPTGKEKKWRGINWCVELNNLFTNVNNGGKGPSHTVDHILLESPLVQVYWNIQGLIQKNFDHTHLTYPNIAKTFKILRNQLMMHSLHSVSLGLSILL
;
A
#
# COMPACT_ATOMS: atom_id res chain seq x y z
N ILE A 1 -0.34 -12.15 4.62
CA ILE A 1 -0.38 -11.83 6.06
C ILE A 1 1.04 -12.05 6.60
N LEU A 2 1.64 -11.03 7.23
CA LEU A 2 2.98 -11.09 7.82
C LEU A 2 2.83 -10.97 9.34
N ALA A 3 3.57 -11.80 10.08
CA ALA A 3 3.65 -11.70 11.53
C ALA A 3 5.10 -11.53 11.97
N ASN A 4 5.29 -10.81 13.08
CA ASN A 4 6.57 -10.71 13.75
C ASN A 4 6.44 -11.28 15.17
N PRO A 5 6.50 -12.62 15.31
CA PRO A 5 6.35 -13.28 16.61
C PRO A 5 7.45 -12.86 17.60
N THR A 6 8.57 -12.37 17.09
CA THR A 6 9.72 -11.88 17.86
C THR A 6 9.62 -10.43 18.32
N GLY A 7 8.72 -9.61 17.76
CA GLY A 7 8.58 -8.18 18.06
C GLY A 7 9.78 -7.28 17.69
N LYS A 8 10.85 -7.83 17.10
CA LYS A 8 12.06 -7.08 16.74
C LYS A 8 11.92 -6.38 15.39
N GLU A 9 12.49 -5.20 15.25
CA GLU A 9 12.46 -4.46 13.98
C GLU A 9 12.97 -5.32 12.80
N LYS A 10 12.26 -5.22 11.67
CA LYS A 10 12.59 -5.89 10.40
C LYS A 10 12.63 -7.43 10.45
N LYS A 11 12.02 -8.07 11.46
CA LYS A 11 11.90 -9.54 11.57
C LYS A 11 10.50 -10.06 11.24
N TRP A 12 9.84 -9.44 10.27
CA TRP A 12 8.58 -9.94 9.73
C TRP A 12 8.81 -11.25 8.95
N ARG A 13 7.98 -12.25 9.22
CA ARG A 13 7.99 -13.51 8.47
C ARG A 13 6.61 -13.75 7.86
N GLY A 14 6.60 -14.41 6.71
CA GLY A 14 5.40 -15.06 6.21
C GLY A 14 4.88 -16.02 7.27
N ILE A 15 3.58 -15.98 7.51
CA ILE A 15 2.95 -16.85 8.49
C ILE A 15 2.95 -18.28 7.95
N ASN A 16 3.99 -19.05 8.30
CA ASN A 16 4.19 -20.40 7.79
C ASN A 16 3.01 -21.31 8.14
N TRP A 17 2.40 -21.12 9.32
CA TRP A 17 1.24 -21.91 9.73
C TRP A 17 -0.01 -21.68 8.87
N CYS A 18 -0.21 -20.49 8.26
CA CYS A 18 -1.31 -20.31 7.31
C CYS A 18 -1.07 -21.08 6.02
N VAL A 19 0.18 -21.10 5.52
CA VAL A 19 0.56 -21.84 4.31
C VAL A 19 0.51 -23.35 4.57
N GLU A 20 1.00 -23.80 5.72
CA GLU A 20 0.95 -25.20 6.13
C GLU A 20 -0.49 -25.66 6.40
N LEU A 21 -1.35 -24.87 7.02
CA LEU A 21 -2.76 -25.21 7.23
C LEU A 21 -3.51 -25.35 5.90
N ASN A 22 -3.22 -24.50 4.93
CA ASN A 22 -3.87 -24.57 3.62
C ASN A 22 -3.33 -25.74 2.77
N ASN A 23 -2.03 -26.03 2.86
CA ASN A 23 -1.45 -27.25 2.31
C ASN A 23 -2.00 -28.51 2.99
N LEU A 24 -2.25 -28.46 4.31
CA LEU A 24 -2.89 -29.55 5.06
C LEU A 24 -4.32 -29.76 4.58
N PHE A 25 -5.11 -28.70 4.37
CA PHE A 25 -6.45 -28.82 3.80
C PHE A 25 -6.41 -29.47 2.41
N THR A 26 -5.49 -29.03 1.55
CA THR A 26 -5.33 -29.55 0.19
C THR A 26 -4.86 -31.02 0.20
N ASN A 27 -3.86 -31.36 1.03
CA ASN A 27 -3.27 -32.71 1.01
C ASN A 27 -4.02 -33.72 1.88
N VAL A 28 -4.67 -33.29 2.96
CA VAL A 28 -5.34 -34.18 3.93
C VAL A 28 -6.84 -34.28 3.65
N ASN A 29 -7.54 -33.17 3.40
CA ASN A 29 -8.97 -33.23 3.06
C ASN A 29 -9.20 -33.64 1.61
N ASN A 30 -8.35 -33.18 0.68
CA ASN A 30 -8.54 -33.44 -0.75
C ASN A 30 -7.58 -34.51 -1.32
N GLY A 31 -6.48 -34.84 -0.63
CA GLY A 31 -5.49 -35.82 -1.12
C GLY A 31 -5.88 -37.30 -0.96
N GLY A 32 -7.07 -37.59 -0.43
CA GLY A 32 -7.43 -38.94 0.02
C GLY A 32 -8.32 -39.79 -0.90
N LYS A 33 -9.28 -39.22 -1.65
CA LYS A 33 -10.21 -39.97 -2.54
C LYS A 33 -11.22 -39.03 -3.21
N GLY A 34 -11.15 -38.87 -4.54
CA GLY A 34 -12.22 -38.25 -5.34
C GLY A 34 -11.80 -37.90 -6.78
N PRO A 35 -12.75 -37.80 -7.74
CA PRO A 35 -12.47 -37.46 -9.15
C PRO A 35 -11.85 -36.05 -9.35
N SER A 36 -11.77 -35.25 -8.30
CA SER A 36 -11.13 -33.93 -8.24
C SER A 36 -9.60 -33.98 -8.21
N HIS A 37 -8.98 -35.16 -8.29
CA HIS A 37 -7.52 -35.34 -8.37
C HIS A 37 -6.99 -35.12 -9.79
N THR A 38 -7.24 -33.96 -10.36
CA THR A 38 -6.56 -33.50 -11.57
C THR A 38 -5.53 -32.46 -11.17
N VAL A 39 -4.35 -32.52 -11.80
CA VAL A 39 -3.24 -31.57 -11.57
C VAL A 39 -3.75 -30.13 -11.68
N ASP A 40 -4.67 -29.89 -12.61
CA ASP A 40 -5.34 -28.60 -12.80
C ASP A 40 -6.11 -28.15 -11.56
N HIS A 41 -6.87 -29.04 -10.91
CA HIS A 41 -7.67 -28.71 -9.73
C HIS A 41 -6.79 -28.44 -8.50
N ILE A 42 -5.69 -29.19 -8.36
CA ILE A 42 -4.68 -28.98 -7.29
C ILE A 42 -3.96 -27.64 -7.49
N LEU A 43 -3.63 -27.30 -8.74
CA LEU A 43 -3.07 -25.99 -9.08
C LEU A 43 -4.09 -24.87 -8.80
N LEU A 44 -5.37 -25.08 -9.10
CA LEU A 44 -6.43 -24.10 -8.89
C LEU A 44 -6.72 -23.82 -7.41
N GLU A 45 -6.72 -24.87 -6.58
CA GLU A 45 -6.92 -24.77 -5.12
C GLU A 45 -5.64 -24.39 -4.37
N SER A 46 -4.50 -24.36 -5.06
CA SER A 46 -3.22 -24.10 -4.42
C SER A 46 -3.22 -22.72 -3.74
N PRO A 47 -2.83 -22.63 -2.45
CA PRO A 47 -2.64 -21.35 -1.78
C PRO A 47 -1.66 -20.43 -2.53
N LEU A 48 -0.70 -21.00 -3.27
CA LEU A 48 0.26 -20.22 -4.06
C LEU A 48 -0.42 -19.51 -5.24
N VAL A 49 -1.39 -20.14 -5.89
CA VAL A 49 -2.15 -19.52 -6.98
C VAL A 49 -3.05 -18.42 -6.43
N GLN A 50 -3.77 -18.67 -5.33
CA GLN A 50 -4.54 -17.62 -4.64
C GLN A 50 -3.66 -16.43 -4.22
N VAL A 51 -2.47 -16.70 -3.66
CA VAL A 51 -1.49 -15.66 -3.28
C VAL A 51 -1.01 -14.89 -4.50
N TYR A 52 -0.70 -15.57 -5.60
CA TYR A 52 -0.34 -14.94 -6.85
C TYR A 52 -1.43 -13.99 -7.35
N TRP A 53 -2.69 -14.45 -7.42
CA TRP A 53 -3.83 -13.61 -7.82
C TRP A 53 -4.04 -12.41 -6.89
N ASN A 54 -3.91 -12.61 -5.58
CA ASN A 54 -4.02 -11.52 -4.61
C ASN A 54 -2.92 -10.46 -4.81
N ILE A 55 -1.68 -10.89 -5.11
CA ILE A 55 -0.57 -9.98 -5.41
C ILE A 55 -0.84 -9.21 -6.71
N GLN A 56 -1.32 -9.89 -7.77
CA GLN A 56 -1.68 -9.25 -9.02
C GLN A 56 -2.77 -8.18 -8.82
N GLY A 57 -3.84 -8.49 -8.09
CA GLY A 57 -4.90 -7.52 -7.78
C GLY A 57 -4.43 -6.35 -6.91
N LEU A 58 -3.46 -6.58 -6.02
CA LEU A 58 -2.87 -5.53 -5.20
C LEU A 58 -1.95 -4.62 -6.02
N ILE A 59 -1.16 -5.17 -6.94
CA ILE A 59 -0.38 -4.38 -7.90
C ILE A 59 -1.35 -3.56 -8.75
N GLN A 60 -2.34 -4.17 -9.37
CA GLN A 60 -3.30 -3.46 -10.21
C GLN A 60 -3.97 -2.30 -9.44
N LYS A 61 -4.51 -2.52 -8.24
CA LYS A 61 -5.14 -1.44 -7.46
C LYS A 61 -4.19 -0.31 -7.07
N ASN A 62 -2.94 -0.61 -6.71
CA ASN A 62 -1.98 0.41 -6.31
C ASN A 62 -1.39 1.18 -7.52
N PHE A 63 -1.29 0.52 -8.67
CA PHE A 63 -0.73 1.13 -9.88
C PHE A 63 -1.80 1.71 -10.83
N ASP A 64 -3.09 1.36 -10.68
CA ASP A 64 -4.25 2.05 -11.27
C ASP A 64 -4.53 3.42 -10.62
N HIS A 65 -3.64 3.92 -9.78
CA HIS A 65 -3.60 5.33 -9.40
C HIS A 65 -3.11 6.26 -10.53
N THR A 66 -3.36 5.90 -11.78
CA THR A 66 -3.14 6.72 -12.98
C THR A 66 -3.93 8.04 -12.96
N HIS A 67 -4.97 8.14 -12.11
CA HIS A 67 -5.79 9.34 -11.95
C HIS A 67 -5.36 10.27 -10.81
N LEU A 68 -4.32 9.94 -10.03
CA LEU A 68 -3.67 10.90 -9.12
C LEU A 68 -2.61 11.70 -9.87
N THR A 69 -2.97 12.29 -11.00
CA THR A 69 -2.19 13.39 -11.54
C THR A 69 -2.40 14.55 -10.57
N TYR A 70 -1.34 14.96 -9.86
CA TYR A 70 -1.37 16.17 -9.05
C TYR A 70 -2.02 17.28 -9.88
N PRO A 71 -3.06 17.98 -9.37
CA PRO A 71 -3.67 19.06 -10.11
C PRO A 71 -2.57 20.04 -10.51
N ASN A 72 -2.61 20.58 -11.73
CA ASN A 72 -1.57 21.50 -12.19
C ASN A 72 -1.55 22.75 -11.29
N ILE A 73 -0.67 22.74 -10.27
CA ILE A 73 -0.61 23.75 -9.20
C ILE A 73 0.00 25.07 -9.72
N ALA A 74 0.43 25.13 -10.98
CA ALA A 74 1.01 26.35 -11.56
C ALA A 74 0.08 27.56 -11.44
N LYS A 75 -1.24 27.35 -11.57
CA LYS A 75 -2.24 28.42 -11.38
C LYS A 75 -2.28 28.91 -9.92
N THR A 76 -2.27 27.98 -8.97
CA THR A 76 -2.26 28.29 -7.53
C THR A 76 -0.98 29.04 -7.13
N PHE A 77 0.19 28.58 -7.60
CA PHE A 77 1.46 29.27 -7.35
C PHE A 77 1.49 30.68 -7.94
N LYS A 78 0.93 30.89 -9.14
CA LYS A 78 0.82 32.22 -9.75
C LYS A 78 -0.03 33.17 -8.92
N ILE A 79 -1.19 32.71 -8.44
CA ILE A 79 -2.08 33.52 -7.59
C ILE A 79 -1.40 33.85 -6.27
N LEU A 80 -0.78 32.86 -5.63
CA LEU A 80 -0.08 33.03 -4.36
C LEU A 80 1.08 34.01 -4.48
N ARG A 81 1.86 33.94 -5.56
CA ARG A 81 2.91 34.93 -5.87
C ARG A 81 2.36 36.35 -5.99
N ASN A 82 1.24 36.53 -6.70
CA ASN A 82 0.63 37.85 -6.84
C ASN A 82 0.15 38.39 -5.49
N GLN A 83 -0.45 37.56 -4.64
CA GLN A 83 -0.87 37.95 -3.30
C GLN A 83 0.33 38.35 -2.43
N LEU A 84 1.42 37.58 -2.44
CA LEU A 84 2.64 37.92 -1.70
C LEU A 84 3.28 39.24 -2.18
N MET A 85 3.19 39.57 -3.47
CA MET A 85 3.67 40.85 -4.00
C MET A 85 2.77 42.02 -3.61
N MET A 86 1.44 41.84 -3.58
CA MET A 86 0.52 42.90 -3.16
C MET A 86 0.62 43.22 -1.67
N HIS A 87 0.87 42.21 -0.84
CA HIS A 87 0.90 42.38 0.62
C HIS A 87 2.29 42.64 1.20
N SER A 88 3.33 42.80 0.36
CA SER A 88 4.71 43.17 0.72
C SER A 88 5.12 42.72 2.12
N LEU A 89 5.08 41.41 2.38
CA LEU A 89 5.41 40.80 3.69
C LEU A 89 6.87 41.04 4.13
N HIS A 90 7.66 41.71 3.29
CA HIS A 90 9.07 42.05 3.51
C HIS A 90 9.25 43.37 4.28
N SER A 91 8.22 44.20 4.45
CA SER A 91 8.33 45.36 5.35
C SER A 91 8.15 44.92 6.80
N VAL A 92 9.26 44.64 7.47
CA VAL A 92 9.30 44.57 8.94
C VAL A 92 8.95 45.96 9.46
N SER A 93 7.75 46.11 10.04
CA SER A 93 7.43 47.26 10.87
C SER A 93 8.25 47.13 12.16
N LEU A 94 9.41 47.80 12.23
CA LEU A 94 10.04 48.09 13.51
C LEU A 94 9.09 49.03 14.24
N GLY A 95 8.38 48.49 15.24
CA GLY A 95 7.52 49.26 16.12
C GLY A 95 8.31 50.44 16.68
N LEU A 96 7.83 51.65 16.39
CA LEU A 96 8.40 52.90 16.86
C LEU A 96 8.63 52.85 18.37
N SER A 97 9.83 53.26 18.77
CA SER A 97 10.22 53.64 20.12
C SER A 97 9.12 54.43 20.83
N ILE A 98 8.67 53.92 21.98
CA ILE A 98 8.05 54.77 23.00
C ILE A 98 9.18 55.62 23.57
N LEU A 99 9.28 56.86 23.10
CA LEU A 99 10.27 57.84 23.52
C LEU A 99 9.57 58.85 24.43
N LEU A 100 10.01 58.86 25.69
CA LEU A 100 9.83 59.84 26.78
C LEU A 100 8.39 60.29 27.11
#